data_AF-A0A942AHV2-F1
#
_entry.id   AF-A0A942AHV2-F1
#
_cell.length_a   1.000
_cell.length_b   1.000
_cell.length_c   1.000
_cell.angle_alpha   90.00
_cell.angle_beta   90.00
_cell.angle_gamma   90.00
#
_symmetry.space_group_name_H-M   'P 1'
#
loop_
_entity.id
_entity.type
_entity.pdbx_description
1 polymer ?
#
loop_
_entity_poly.entity_id
_entity_poly.type
_entity_poly.pdbx_seq_one_letter_code
_entity_poly.pdbx_strand_id
1 'polypeptide(L)'
;MKKIYLWLLLPLLILGGCESLEDTYKDYAGDGPIRYLVKCDDLDVKAGWNRLVVSWKSVDDPIIDKVKVSWTVDGIGRDTLLERGTVACSLPCDGNFTYQVSVANMDKHGNTSLAVTQAGRPYSPEHEQVLIFPTMVNKHFYVQDRLALVLDEWGNQIDSIAFVYTSAGQGKRTVMKSAPESLYYLLKDKIDAETTLTVHSYGHLEGCVDAIVVSTELERARVYTDGFKALMLTRYGIAELTEEAVAGLETLEIDYDIDSFEDIMNMPGLKKLVLGKNRHLSEEVLGQDVSASKITDLEISKFAMEVMAELVSDFKVERYNKHYFPETYDFVEEKGNPVLPDL
;
A
#
# COMPACT_ATOMS: atom_id res chain seq x y z
N MET A 1 -85.17 56.18 -43.03
CA MET A 1 -85.21 55.21 -41.91
C MET A 1 -84.31 54.02 -42.25
N LYS A 2 -83.05 54.02 -41.79
CA LYS A 2 -82.09 52.89 -41.88
C LYS A 2 -80.74 53.44 -41.42
N LYS A 3 -80.35 53.23 -40.15
CA LYS A 3 -78.96 53.36 -39.61
C LYS A 3 -78.83 53.18 -38.08
N ILE A 4 -79.77 52.54 -37.38
CA ILE A 4 -79.68 52.36 -35.90
C ILE A 4 -79.55 50.89 -35.47
N TYR A 5 -79.86 49.92 -36.32
CA TYR A 5 -79.84 48.49 -35.92
C TYR A 5 -78.45 47.83 -35.89
N LEU A 6 -77.40 48.47 -36.42
CA LEU A 6 -76.06 47.87 -36.46
C LEU A 6 -75.23 48.12 -35.18
N TRP A 7 -75.65 49.05 -34.32
CA TRP A 7 -74.93 49.41 -33.09
C TRP A 7 -75.43 48.68 -31.83
N LEU A 8 -76.54 47.94 -31.93
CA LEU A 8 -77.10 47.13 -30.84
C LEU A 8 -76.62 45.68 -30.84
N LEU A 9 -75.91 45.24 -31.88
CA LEU A 9 -75.44 43.85 -32.03
C LEU A 9 -73.97 43.65 -31.61
N LEU A 10 -73.22 44.73 -31.39
CA LEU A 10 -71.81 44.68 -30.99
C LEU A 10 -71.55 44.39 -29.50
N PRO A 11 -72.40 44.77 -28.52
CA PRO A 11 -72.15 44.45 -27.11
C PRO A 11 -72.46 42.99 -26.76
N LEU A 12 -73.28 42.29 -27.57
CA LEU A 12 -73.70 40.91 -27.31
C LEU A 12 -72.61 39.87 -27.67
N LEU A 13 -71.60 40.27 -28.44
CA LEU A 13 -70.48 39.42 -28.87
C LEU A 13 -69.29 39.39 -27.89
N ILE A 14 -69.32 40.20 -26.82
CA ILE A 14 -68.20 40.35 -25.87
C ILE A 14 -68.41 39.53 -24.58
N LEU A 15 -69.60 38.98 -24.34
CA LEU A 15 -69.96 38.29 -23.10
C LEU A 15 -69.78 36.75 -23.12
N GLY A 16 -69.28 36.17 -24.22
CA GLY A 16 -69.14 34.72 -24.38
C GLY A 16 -67.72 34.17 -24.35
N GLY A 17 -66.71 34.98 -23.97
CA GLY A 17 -65.29 34.64 -24.16
C GLY A 17 -64.42 34.81 -22.91
N CYS A 18 -64.94 34.51 -21.73
CA CYS A 18 -64.17 34.55 -20.50
C CYS A 18 -64.50 33.34 -19.60
N GLU A 19 -64.40 32.14 -20.18
CA GLU A 19 -64.10 30.98 -19.33
C GLU A 19 -62.60 31.04 -19.02
N SER A 20 -62.25 30.90 -17.75
CA SER A 20 -60.85 30.81 -17.36
C SER A 20 -60.24 29.60 -18.07
N LEU A 21 -59.00 29.72 -18.54
CA LEU A 21 -58.29 28.58 -19.14
C LEU A 21 -58.32 27.36 -18.20
N GLU A 22 -58.31 27.62 -16.88
CA GLU A 22 -58.45 26.65 -15.82
C GLU A 22 -59.80 25.90 -15.82
N ASP A 23 -60.91 26.55 -16.12
CA ASP A 23 -62.22 25.89 -16.21
C ASP A 23 -62.34 25.00 -17.46
N THR A 24 -61.68 25.35 -18.57
CA THR A 24 -61.62 24.50 -19.77
C THR A 24 -60.83 23.21 -19.53
N TYR A 25 -59.86 23.22 -18.60
CA TYR A 25 -58.99 22.07 -18.32
C TYR A 25 -59.34 21.30 -17.05
N LYS A 26 -60.26 21.79 -16.20
CA LYS A 26 -60.72 21.10 -14.97
C LYS A 26 -61.24 19.69 -15.23
N ASP A 27 -62.01 19.52 -16.30
CA ASP A 27 -62.58 18.21 -16.70
C ASP A 27 -61.50 17.23 -17.18
N TYR A 28 -60.32 17.74 -17.55
CA TYR A 28 -59.15 16.96 -17.96
C TYR A 28 -58.08 16.83 -16.86
N ALA A 29 -58.22 17.56 -15.75
CA ALA A 29 -57.24 17.63 -14.66
C ALA A 29 -57.41 16.55 -13.57
N GLY A 30 -58.41 15.67 -13.69
CA GLY A 30 -58.62 14.56 -12.76
C GLY A 30 -58.67 15.01 -11.30
N ASP A 31 -57.81 14.44 -10.45
CA ASP A 31 -57.69 14.73 -9.02
C ASP A 31 -56.96 16.06 -8.68
N GLY A 32 -56.73 16.93 -9.67
CA GLY A 32 -56.08 18.23 -9.50
C GLY A 32 -54.58 18.22 -9.85
N PRO A 33 -53.88 19.36 -9.67
CA PRO A 33 -52.48 19.51 -10.07
C PRO A 33 -51.55 18.61 -9.24
N ILE A 34 -50.80 17.74 -9.92
CA ILE A 34 -49.74 16.92 -9.29
C ILE A 34 -48.46 17.76 -9.20
N ARG A 35 -47.96 17.95 -7.97
CA ARG A 35 -46.65 18.59 -7.73
C ARG A 35 -45.59 17.54 -7.49
N TYR A 36 -44.55 17.53 -8.32
CA TYR A 36 -43.41 16.63 -8.17
C TYR A 36 -42.36 17.20 -7.20
N LEU A 37 -41.72 16.33 -6.41
CA LEU A 37 -40.55 16.72 -5.63
C LEU A 37 -39.38 17.02 -6.56
N VAL A 38 -38.66 18.09 -6.24
CA VAL A 38 -37.42 18.44 -6.94
C VAL A 38 -36.36 17.37 -6.66
N LYS A 39 -35.68 16.91 -7.71
CA LYS A 39 -34.58 15.94 -7.59
C LYS A 39 -33.37 16.57 -6.90
N CYS A 40 -32.50 15.74 -6.32
CA CYS A 40 -31.17 16.20 -5.91
C CYS A 40 -30.31 16.53 -7.15
N ASP A 41 -29.31 17.39 -6.98
CA ASP A 41 -28.33 17.73 -8.02
C ASP A 41 -26.90 17.52 -7.51
N ASP A 42 -25.93 17.50 -8.43
CA ASP A 42 -24.50 17.38 -8.15
C ASP A 42 -24.14 16.20 -7.22
N LEU A 43 -24.73 15.03 -7.48
CA LEU A 43 -24.35 13.79 -6.79
C LEU A 43 -22.88 13.48 -7.09
N ASP A 44 -22.10 13.29 -6.03
CA ASP A 44 -20.72 12.86 -6.06
C ASP A 44 -20.53 11.67 -5.12
N VAL A 45 -19.82 10.64 -5.59
CA VAL A 45 -19.56 9.40 -4.87
C VAL A 45 -18.06 9.15 -4.87
N LYS A 46 -17.42 9.40 -3.73
CA LYS A 46 -15.99 9.19 -3.53
C LYS A 46 -15.69 7.87 -2.84
N ALA A 47 -14.62 7.23 -3.26
CA ALA A 47 -14.14 6.00 -2.65
C ALA A 47 -13.43 6.30 -1.32
N GLY A 48 -13.78 5.55 -0.28
CA GLY A 48 -13.05 5.52 1.00
C GLY A 48 -12.66 4.09 1.36
N TRP A 49 -12.05 3.92 2.53
CA TRP A 49 -11.66 2.61 3.03
C TRP A 49 -12.88 1.84 3.56
N ASN A 50 -13.25 0.76 2.87
CA ASN A 50 -14.43 -0.07 3.10
C ASN A 50 -15.77 0.70 3.10
N ARG A 51 -15.80 1.85 2.42
CA ARG A 51 -16.97 2.73 2.39
C ARG A 51 -17.01 3.62 1.16
N LEU A 52 -18.19 4.16 0.87
CA LEU A 52 -18.38 5.26 -0.08
C LEU A 52 -18.78 6.53 0.67
N VAL A 53 -18.13 7.64 0.34
CA VAL A 53 -18.51 8.97 0.83
C VAL A 53 -19.33 9.65 -0.25
N VAL A 54 -20.60 9.87 0.05
CA VAL A 54 -21.60 10.35 -0.89
C VAL A 54 -21.97 11.77 -0.52
N SER A 55 -22.05 12.66 -1.49
CA SER A 55 -22.49 14.04 -1.28
C SER A 55 -23.33 14.55 -2.45
N TRP A 56 -24.22 15.51 -2.17
CA TRP A 56 -25.11 16.11 -3.16
C TRP A 56 -25.47 17.53 -2.76
N LYS A 57 -25.98 18.30 -3.71
CA LYS A 57 -26.48 19.65 -3.44
C LYS A 57 -27.90 19.59 -2.87
N SER A 58 -28.10 20.29 -1.74
CA SER A 58 -29.44 20.42 -1.15
C SER A 58 -30.35 21.30 -2.00
N VAL A 59 -31.65 21.02 -1.95
CA VAL A 59 -32.71 21.84 -2.53
C VAL A 59 -33.58 22.39 -1.42
N ASP A 60 -33.86 23.69 -1.46
CA ASP A 60 -34.77 24.33 -0.50
C ASP A 60 -36.23 24.22 -0.96
N ASP A 61 -36.82 23.04 -0.79
CA ASP A 61 -38.26 22.82 -0.96
C ASP A 61 -38.89 22.42 0.40
N PRO A 62 -39.87 23.18 0.93
CA PRO A 62 -40.51 22.89 2.21
C PRO A 62 -41.28 21.58 2.28
N ILE A 63 -41.62 20.97 1.15
CA ILE A 63 -42.34 19.68 1.08
C ILE A 63 -41.42 18.49 1.37
N ILE A 64 -40.11 18.66 1.20
CA ILE A 64 -39.12 17.61 1.51
C ILE A 64 -39.16 17.34 3.02
N ASP A 65 -39.40 16.09 3.39
CA ASP A 65 -39.35 15.61 4.77
C ASP A 65 -38.01 14.94 5.07
N LYS A 66 -37.53 14.10 4.14
CA LYS A 66 -36.29 13.31 4.27
C LYS A 66 -35.56 13.17 2.96
N VAL A 67 -34.31 12.71 3.03
CA VAL A 67 -33.53 12.28 1.87
C VAL A 67 -33.35 10.77 1.95
N LYS A 68 -33.80 10.06 0.91
CA LYS A 68 -33.58 8.62 0.74
C LYS A 68 -32.27 8.40 0.00
N VAL A 69 -31.36 7.64 0.61
CA VAL A 69 -30.12 7.17 -0.02
C VAL A 69 -30.19 5.66 -0.11
N SER A 70 -29.98 5.11 -1.30
CA SER A 70 -29.97 3.67 -1.53
C SER A 70 -28.72 3.25 -2.29
N TRP A 71 -28.16 2.09 -1.97
CA TRP A 71 -27.03 1.54 -2.68
C TRP A 71 -27.25 0.06 -2.97
N THR A 72 -26.93 -0.34 -4.19
CA THR A 72 -27.22 -1.68 -4.69
C THR A 72 -25.96 -2.29 -5.27
N VAL A 73 -25.73 -3.56 -4.97
CA VAL A 73 -24.69 -4.40 -5.57
C VAL A 73 -25.33 -5.73 -5.96
N ASP A 74 -25.11 -6.18 -7.19
CA ASP A 74 -25.62 -7.47 -7.70
C ASP A 74 -27.12 -7.73 -7.43
N GLY A 75 -27.94 -6.67 -7.51
CA GLY A 75 -29.38 -6.73 -7.25
C GLY A 75 -29.78 -6.74 -5.76
N ILE A 76 -28.82 -6.79 -4.84
CA ILE A 76 -29.04 -6.65 -3.40
C ILE A 76 -28.99 -5.16 -3.04
N GLY A 77 -30.16 -4.59 -2.74
CA GLY A 77 -30.31 -3.18 -2.39
C GLY A 77 -30.38 -2.95 -0.88
N ARG A 78 -29.74 -1.87 -0.42
CA ARG A 78 -29.89 -1.30 0.92
C ARG A 78 -30.33 0.14 0.80
N ASP A 79 -31.01 0.65 1.82
CA ASP A 79 -31.35 2.06 1.89
C ASP A 79 -31.29 2.60 3.32
N THR A 80 -31.26 3.92 3.40
CA THR A 80 -31.38 4.69 4.63
C THR A 80 -32.11 6.00 4.37
N LEU A 81 -32.70 6.54 5.43
CA LEU A 81 -33.40 7.82 5.41
C LEU A 81 -32.64 8.81 6.28
N LEU A 82 -32.30 9.95 5.69
CA LEU A 82 -31.58 11.04 6.33
C LEU A 82 -32.53 12.22 6.56
N GLU A 83 -32.24 13.01 7.59
CA GLU A 83 -33.01 14.21 7.89
C GLU A 83 -32.93 15.24 6.76
N ARG A 84 -33.99 16.02 6.59
CA ARG A 84 -34.00 17.14 5.63
C ARG A 84 -32.77 18.04 5.85
N GLY A 85 -32.17 18.48 4.74
CA GLY A 85 -31.01 19.36 4.76
C GLY A 85 -29.68 18.62 4.87
N THR A 86 -29.69 17.29 5.07
CA THR A 86 -28.48 16.48 4.93
C THR A 86 -27.99 16.51 3.48
N VAL A 87 -26.68 16.72 3.30
CA VAL A 87 -26.01 16.87 1.99
C VAL A 87 -24.89 15.86 1.76
N ALA A 88 -24.57 15.05 2.76
CA ALA A 88 -23.56 14.01 2.65
C ALA A 88 -23.79 12.89 3.65
N CYS A 89 -23.33 11.69 3.32
CA CYS A 89 -23.32 10.55 4.21
C CYS A 89 -22.20 9.56 3.86
N SER A 90 -21.88 8.67 4.79
CA SER A 90 -20.96 7.55 4.57
C SER A 90 -21.76 6.27 4.44
N LEU A 91 -21.54 5.50 3.38
CA LEU A 91 -22.19 4.23 3.12
C LEU A 91 -21.21 3.08 3.38
N PRO A 92 -21.51 2.15 4.30
CA PRO A 92 -20.68 0.96 4.48
C PRO A 92 -20.83 0.03 3.28
N CYS A 93 -19.71 -0.57 2.88
CA CYS A 93 -19.65 -1.50 1.76
C CYS A 93 -19.08 -2.84 2.23
N ASP A 94 -19.65 -3.93 1.71
CA ASP A 94 -19.30 -5.29 2.09
C ASP A 94 -18.33 -5.90 1.07
N GLY A 95 -17.21 -5.21 0.86
CA GLY A 95 -16.12 -5.68 0.00
C GLY A 95 -16.00 -4.93 -1.33
N ASN A 96 -15.15 -5.50 -2.19
CA ASN A 96 -14.59 -4.87 -3.37
C ASN A 96 -15.52 -4.92 -4.61
N PHE A 97 -16.67 -4.26 -4.54
CA PHE A 97 -17.67 -4.24 -5.61
C PHE A 97 -17.99 -2.84 -6.09
N THR A 98 -18.54 -2.74 -7.30
CA THR A 98 -19.11 -1.49 -7.82
C THR A 98 -20.56 -1.37 -7.37
N TYR A 99 -20.82 -0.40 -6.49
CA TYR A 99 -22.14 -0.09 -5.98
C TYR A 99 -22.81 0.97 -6.85
N GLN A 100 -24.10 0.81 -7.12
CA GLN A 100 -24.95 1.85 -7.69
C GLN A 100 -25.59 2.62 -6.55
N VAL A 101 -25.18 3.86 -6.33
CA VAL A 101 -25.69 4.75 -5.27
C VAL A 101 -26.72 5.68 -5.87
N SER A 102 -27.89 5.76 -5.25
CA SER A 102 -28.99 6.63 -5.65
C SER A 102 -29.45 7.53 -4.51
N VAL A 103 -29.71 8.79 -4.81
CA VAL A 103 -30.24 9.77 -3.85
C VAL A 103 -31.54 10.38 -4.38
N ALA A 104 -32.57 10.43 -3.55
CA ALA A 104 -33.85 11.04 -3.86
C ALA A 104 -34.42 11.79 -2.65
N ASN A 105 -35.10 12.91 -2.88
CA ASN A 105 -35.87 13.60 -1.84
C ASN A 105 -37.19 12.86 -1.60
N MET A 106 -37.67 12.84 -0.36
CA MET A 106 -38.89 12.14 0.04
C MET A 106 -39.81 13.06 0.84
N ASP A 107 -41.11 13.03 0.53
CA ASP A 107 -42.15 13.75 1.29
C ASP A 107 -42.66 12.94 2.50
N LYS A 108 -43.57 13.55 3.27
CA LYS A 108 -44.22 12.92 4.44
C LYS A 108 -45.09 11.71 4.11
N HIS A 109 -45.46 11.54 2.83
CA HIS A 109 -46.29 10.45 2.34
C HIS A 109 -45.45 9.30 1.77
N GLY A 110 -44.13 9.45 1.73
CA GLY A 110 -43.20 8.45 1.19
C GLY A 110 -42.99 8.53 -0.32
N ASN A 111 -43.52 9.56 -1.00
CA ASN A 111 -43.26 9.77 -2.43
C ASN A 111 -41.85 10.29 -2.61
N THR A 112 -41.18 9.84 -3.66
CA THR A 112 -39.80 10.24 -3.96
C THR A 112 -39.71 11.11 -5.20
N SER A 113 -38.73 12.01 -5.22
CA SER A 113 -38.30 12.66 -6.46
C SER A 113 -37.70 11.63 -7.42
N LEU A 114 -37.42 12.05 -8.65
CA LEU A 114 -36.50 11.28 -9.50
C LEU A 114 -35.17 11.09 -8.78
N ALA A 115 -34.70 9.85 -8.72
CA ALA A 115 -33.42 9.53 -8.12
C ALA A 115 -32.27 9.93 -9.05
N VAL A 116 -31.21 10.49 -8.48
CA VAL A 116 -29.94 10.64 -9.19
C VAL A 116 -29.05 9.49 -8.78
N THR A 117 -28.43 8.82 -9.75
CA THR A 117 -27.65 7.60 -9.53
C THR A 117 -26.23 7.76 -10.05
N GLN A 118 -25.25 7.31 -9.28
CA GLN A 118 -23.86 7.24 -9.68
C GLN A 118 -23.21 5.97 -9.14
N ALA A 119 -22.28 5.41 -9.91
CA ALA A 119 -21.51 4.25 -9.49
C ALA A 119 -20.32 4.67 -8.61
N GLY A 120 -20.01 3.86 -7.61
CA GLY A 120 -18.81 4.01 -6.79
C GLY A 120 -18.26 2.66 -6.36
N ARG A 121 -16.94 2.55 -6.23
CA ARG A 121 -16.26 1.35 -5.73
C ARG A 121 -15.36 1.74 -4.57
N PRO A 122 -15.54 1.16 -3.37
CA PRO A 122 -14.70 1.46 -2.22
C PRO A 122 -13.32 0.82 -2.40
N TYR A 123 -12.33 1.36 -1.70
CA TYR A 123 -11.08 0.63 -1.47
C TYR A 123 -11.30 -0.41 -0.38
N SER A 124 -10.72 -1.59 -0.53
CA SER A 124 -10.71 -2.65 0.48
C SER A 124 -9.38 -3.41 0.40
N PRO A 125 -9.07 -4.32 1.34
CA PRO A 125 -7.87 -5.13 1.29
C PRO A 125 -7.70 -5.91 -0.03
N GLU A 126 -8.80 -6.27 -0.70
CA GLU A 126 -8.82 -7.02 -1.96
C GLU A 126 -8.78 -6.11 -3.20
N HIS A 127 -8.74 -4.78 -3.03
CA HIS A 127 -8.67 -3.84 -4.14
C HIS A 127 -7.30 -3.94 -4.82
N GLU A 128 -7.27 -4.02 -6.15
CA GLU A 128 -6.05 -4.27 -6.92
C GLU A 128 -4.93 -3.26 -6.62
N GLN A 129 -5.28 -1.98 -6.48
CA GLN A 129 -4.35 -0.92 -6.10
C GLN A 129 -3.81 -1.05 -4.66
N VAL A 130 -4.56 -1.68 -3.76
CA VAL A 130 -4.14 -1.94 -2.37
C VAL A 130 -3.21 -3.16 -2.34
N LEU A 131 -3.49 -4.19 -3.16
CA LEU A 131 -2.65 -5.37 -3.27
C LEU A 131 -1.24 -5.06 -3.80
N ILE A 132 -1.10 -4.03 -4.64
CA ILE A 132 0.20 -3.55 -5.13
C ILE A 132 0.76 -2.39 -4.31
N PHE A 133 0.09 -1.99 -3.22
CA PHE A 133 0.58 -0.91 -2.38
C PHE A 133 1.86 -1.36 -1.66
N PRO A 134 2.92 -0.52 -1.60
CA PRO A 134 4.20 -0.95 -1.06
C PRO A 134 4.14 -1.41 0.40
N THR A 135 4.66 -2.60 0.66
CA THR A 135 4.86 -3.16 2.01
C THR A 135 6.09 -2.58 2.70
N MET A 136 6.90 -1.80 1.96
CA MET A 136 8.09 -1.07 2.39
C MET A 136 9.29 -1.89 2.86
N VAL A 137 9.16 -3.21 3.02
CA VAL A 137 10.27 -4.11 3.32
C VAL A 137 10.47 -5.06 2.15
N ASN A 138 11.60 -4.93 1.47
CA ASN A 138 11.98 -5.77 0.33
C ASN A 138 12.64 -7.07 0.80
N LYS A 139 13.53 -7.00 1.79
CA LYS A 139 14.19 -8.15 2.41
C LYS A 139 14.36 -7.94 3.91
N HIS A 140 14.44 -9.03 4.65
CA HIS A 140 14.71 -9.00 6.09
C HIS A 140 15.55 -10.20 6.51
N PHE A 141 16.36 -9.99 7.54
CA PHE A 141 17.28 -10.99 8.06
C PHE A 141 17.24 -10.97 9.59
N TYR A 142 16.98 -12.13 10.20
CA TYR A 142 17.08 -12.31 11.64
C TYR A 142 18.51 -12.73 11.99
N VAL A 143 19.29 -11.78 12.50
CA VAL A 143 20.69 -11.98 12.89
C VAL A 143 20.77 -11.99 14.40
N GLN A 144 21.07 -13.16 14.98
CA GLN A 144 20.97 -13.37 16.44
C GLN A 144 19.57 -12.97 16.95
N ASP A 145 19.51 -12.01 17.89
CA ASP A 145 18.27 -11.46 18.43
C ASP A 145 17.89 -10.11 17.82
N ARG A 146 18.42 -9.75 16.63
CA ARG A 146 18.16 -8.48 15.95
C ARG A 146 17.60 -8.69 14.55
N LEU A 147 17.05 -7.62 13.99
CA LEU A 147 16.44 -7.62 12.67
C LEU A 147 17.11 -6.58 11.77
N ALA A 148 17.75 -7.07 10.71
CA ALA A 148 18.25 -6.25 9.62
C ALA A 148 17.21 -6.22 8.49
N LEU A 149 16.99 -5.04 7.91
CA LEU A 149 15.95 -4.76 6.94
C LEU A 149 16.54 -4.07 5.71
N VAL A 150 16.09 -4.49 4.53
CA VAL A 150 16.27 -3.77 3.27
C VAL A 150 14.92 -3.18 2.92
N LEU A 151 14.83 -1.86 3.01
CA LEU A 151 13.61 -1.11 2.77
C LEU A 151 13.41 -0.83 1.29
N ASP A 152 12.17 -0.58 0.90
CA ASP A 152 11.82 -0.10 -0.43
C ASP A 152 11.96 1.43 -0.52
N GLU A 153 12.02 1.95 -1.75
CA GLU A 153 12.06 3.39 -1.97
C GLU A 153 10.81 4.08 -1.41
N TRP A 154 11.02 5.22 -0.75
CA TRP A 154 9.94 5.96 -0.12
C TRP A 154 9.13 6.77 -1.15
N GLY A 155 8.05 6.18 -1.64
CA GLY A 155 7.13 6.82 -2.58
C GLY A 155 6.28 7.94 -1.94
N ASN A 156 5.74 8.82 -2.78
CA ASN A 156 4.88 9.94 -2.36
C ASN A 156 3.58 9.49 -1.68
N GLN A 157 3.15 8.25 -1.96
CA GLN A 157 1.97 7.64 -1.36
C GLN A 157 2.18 7.18 0.09
N ILE A 158 3.42 7.12 0.58
CA ILE A 158 3.76 6.57 1.91
C ILE A 158 3.90 7.70 2.93
N ASP A 159 3.08 7.68 3.96
CA ASP A 159 3.14 8.63 5.07
C ASP A 159 4.09 8.15 6.17
N SER A 160 4.04 6.87 6.52
CA SER A 160 4.84 6.28 7.59
C SER A 160 4.88 4.76 7.55
N ILE A 161 5.88 4.19 8.21
CA ILE A 161 6.01 2.75 8.46
C ILE A 161 6.04 2.51 9.96
N ALA A 162 5.36 1.47 10.44
CA ALA A 162 5.47 1.02 11.82
C ALA A 162 5.88 -0.45 11.91
N PHE A 163 6.92 -0.72 12.67
CA PHE A 163 7.34 -2.06 13.06
C PHE A 163 6.70 -2.40 14.41
N VAL A 164 5.94 -3.48 14.48
CA VAL A 164 5.29 -4.00 15.70
C VAL A 164 5.90 -5.35 16.02
N TYR A 165 6.48 -5.49 17.21
CA TYR A 165 7.24 -6.67 17.61
C TYR A 165 7.28 -6.83 19.13
N THR A 166 7.79 -7.96 19.61
CA THR A 166 7.99 -8.19 21.05
C THR A 166 9.47 -8.10 21.39
N SER A 167 9.79 -7.40 22.48
CA SER A 167 11.15 -7.18 22.96
C SER A 167 11.15 -7.21 24.48
N ALA A 168 11.92 -8.12 25.08
CA ALA A 168 11.97 -8.32 26.53
C ALA A 168 10.59 -8.60 27.16
N GLY A 169 9.77 -9.41 26.49
CA GLY A 169 8.41 -9.78 26.91
C GLY A 169 7.37 -8.67 26.74
N GLN A 170 7.72 -7.53 26.16
CA GLN A 170 6.82 -6.40 25.96
C GLN A 170 6.57 -6.12 24.48
N GLY A 171 5.31 -5.89 24.12
CA GLY A 171 4.95 -5.39 22.80
C GLY A 171 5.51 -3.99 22.60
N LYS A 172 6.27 -3.81 21.52
CA LYS A 172 6.87 -2.55 21.09
C LYS A 172 6.36 -2.15 19.72
N ARG A 173 6.41 -0.84 19.47
CA ARG A 173 6.06 -0.22 18.21
C ARG A 173 7.05 0.88 17.87
N THR A 174 7.81 0.69 16.80
CA THR A 174 8.75 1.69 16.28
C THR A 174 8.19 2.28 14.99
N VAL A 175 8.12 3.61 14.90
CA VAL A 175 7.50 4.32 13.76
C VAL A 175 8.54 5.17 13.05
N MET A 176 8.61 5.02 11.73
CA MET A 176 9.38 5.86 10.81
C MET A 176 8.41 6.75 10.05
N LYS A 177 8.58 8.08 10.13
CA LYS A 177 7.64 9.07 9.55
C LYS A 177 8.15 9.76 8.28
N SER A 178 9.33 9.38 7.83
CA SER A 178 9.99 9.97 6.66
C SER A 178 11.01 8.99 6.13
N ALA A 179 11.37 9.17 4.86
CA ALA A 179 12.45 8.41 4.23
C ALA A 179 13.72 8.41 5.11
N PRO A 180 14.30 7.24 5.37
CA PRO A 180 15.59 7.14 6.04
C PRO A 180 16.72 7.59 5.09
N GLU A 181 17.87 7.96 5.65
CA GLU A 181 19.06 8.30 4.85
C GLU A 181 19.63 7.09 4.08
N SER A 182 19.34 5.88 4.55
CA SER A 182 19.73 4.63 3.92
C SER A 182 18.55 3.66 3.90
N LEU A 183 18.41 2.90 2.81
CA LEU A 183 17.44 1.82 2.70
C LEU A 183 17.83 0.60 3.55
N TYR A 184 19.07 0.54 4.02
CA TYR A 184 19.56 -0.52 4.90
C TYR A 184 19.38 -0.11 6.36
N TYR A 185 18.54 -0.84 7.07
CA TYR A 185 18.11 -0.46 8.42
C TYR A 185 18.25 -1.62 9.40
N LEU A 186 19.05 -1.43 10.45
CA LEU A 186 19.14 -2.35 11.58
C LEU A 186 18.23 -1.88 12.71
N LEU A 187 17.21 -2.67 13.03
CA LEU A 187 16.30 -2.35 14.12
C LEU A 187 17.06 -2.39 15.46
N LYS A 188 16.93 -1.32 16.26
CA LYS A 188 17.72 -1.11 17.49
C LYS A 188 17.40 -2.12 18.60
N ASP A 189 16.14 -2.50 18.71
CA ASP A 189 15.69 -3.40 19.76
C ASP A 189 16.04 -4.85 19.44
N LYS A 190 16.26 -5.62 20.51
CA LYS A 190 16.26 -7.08 20.45
C LYS A 190 14.85 -7.60 20.24
N ILE A 191 14.70 -8.64 19.44
CA ILE A 191 13.45 -9.31 19.12
C ILE A 191 13.39 -10.63 19.88
N ASP A 192 12.30 -10.85 20.60
CA ASP A 192 12.10 -12.10 21.32
C ASP A 192 11.94 -13.28 20.33
N ALA A 193 12.56 -14.41 20.65
CA ALA A 193 12.47 -15.64 19.86
C ALA A 193 11.00 -16.11 19.74
N GLU A 194 10.67 -16.74 18.62
CA GLU A 194 9.32 -17.28 18.34
C GLU A 194 8.16 -16.27 18.37
N THR A 195 8.45 -14.97 18.40
CA THR A 195 7.43 -13.92 18.29
C THR A 195 7.28 -13.43 16.85
N THR A 196 6.05 -13.08 16.48
CA THR A 196 5.72 -12.46 15.20
C THR A 196 6.15 -11.01 15.18
N LEU A 197 6.68 -10.57 14.03
CA LEU A 197 6.93 -9.17 13.73
C LEU A 197 6.08 -8.76 12.53
N THR A 198 5.35 -7.66 12.68
CA THR A 198 4.47 -7.12 11.65
C THR A 198 4.93 -5.72 11.26
N VAL A 199 4.95 -5.46 9.96
CA VAL A 199 5.18 -4.14 9.39
C VAL A 199 3.85 -3.57 8.94
N HIS A 200 3.57 -2.32 9.31
CA HIS A 200 2.41 -1.57 8.84
C HIS A 200 2.89 -0.39 8.00
N SER A 201 2.51 -0.37 6.72
CA SER A 201 2.71 0.75 5.81
C SER A 201 1.44 1.60 5.78
N TYR A 202 1.57 2.87 6.16
CA TYR A 202 0.48 3.84 6.15
C TYR A 202 0.66 4.82 4.99
N GLY A 203 -0.44 5.13 4.31
CA GLY A 203 -0.38 6.07 3.20
C GLY A 203 -1.72 6.33 2.54
N HIS A 204 -1.67 6.85 1.32
CA HIS A 204 -2.85 7.27 0.56
C HIS A 204 -2.82 6.69 -0.85
N LEU A 205 -3.99 6.34 -1.37
CA LEU A 205 -4.19 5.99 -2.77
C LEU A 205 -4.90 7.13 -3.49
N GLU A 206 -4.52 7.40 -4.73
CA GLU A 206 -5.21 8.38 -5.57
C GLU A 206 -6.69 8.00 -5.69
N GLY A 207 -7.59 8.94 -5.38
CA GLY A 207 -9.03 8.70 -5.41
C GLY A 207 -9.62 8.12 -4.12
N CYS A 208 -8.80 7.69 -3.16
CA CYS A 208 -9.25 7.31 -1.82
C CYS A 208 -9.27 8.54 -0.91
N VAL A 209 -10.41 8.80 -0.26
CA VAL A 209 -10.53 9.92 0.70
C VAL A 209 -9.97 9.61 2.09
N ASP A 210 -9.70 8.33 2.36
CA ASP A 210 -9.17 7.84 3.63
C ASP A 210 -7.71 7.42 3.45
N ALA A 211 -6.92 7.53 4.53
CA ALA A 211 -5.64 6.84 4.60
C ALA A 211 -5.86 5.32 4.65
N ILE A 212 -4.95 4.58 4.02
CA ILE A 212 -4.94 3.12 4.02
C ILE A 212 -3.81 2.59 4.88
N VAL A 213 -3.96 1.34 5.32
CA VAL A 213 -2.91 0.60 6.02
C VAL A 213 -2.78 -0.79 5.38
N VAL A 214 -1.56 -1.12 4.98
CA VAL A 214 -1.19 -2.46 4.54
C VAL A 214 -0.27 -3.06 5.60
N SER A 215 -0.52 -4.33 5.95
CA SER A 215 0.21 -5.03 7.01
C SER A 215 0.84 -6.30 6.46
N THR A 216 2.10 -6.54 6.82
CA THR A 216 2.86 -7.72 6.37
C THR A 216 3.62 -8.32 7.55
N GLU A 217 3.49 -9.62 7.74
CA GLU A 217 4.29 -10.36 8.74
C GLU A 217 5.65 -10.73 8.13
N LEU A 218 6.73 -10.55 8.90
CA LEU A 218 8.08 -10.91 8.45
C LEU A 218 8.42 -12.33 8.90
N GLU A 219 8.42 -13.25 7.93
CA GLU A 219 8.70 -14.67 8.14
C GLU A 219 10.12 -14.92 8.69
N ARG A 220 10.30 -15.91 9.56
CA ARG A 220 11.65 -16.28 10.05
C ARG A 220 12.40 -17.23 9.13
N ALA A 221 11.73 -17.76 8.10
CA ALA A 221 12.34 -18.65 7.13
C ALA A 221 13.51 -17.95 6.41
N ARG A 222 14.65 -18.62 6.37
CA ARG A 222 15.85 -18.11 5.68
C ARG A 222 15.73 -18.35 4.20
N VAL A 223 15.91 -17.30 3.42
CA VAL A 223 15.93 -17.35 1.96
C VAL A 223 17.34 -17.04 1.50
N TYR A 224 17.87 -17.87 0.60
CA TYR A 224 19.21 -17.70 0.05
C TYR A 224 19.17 -17.37 -1.43
N THR A 225 20.11 -16.54 -1.88
CA THR A 225 20.31 -16.25 -3.31
C THR A 225 20.77 -17.50 -4.07
N ASP A 226 20.48 -17.55 -5.37
CA ASP A 226 20.90 -18.68 -6.20
C ASP A 226 22.42 -18.73 -6.37
N GLY A 227 23.08 -17.56 -6.43
CA GLY A 227 24.54 -17.45 -6.43
C GLY A 227 25.16 -18.06 -5.16
N PHE A 228 24.57 -17.77 -3.99
CA PHE A 228 25.03 -18.35 -2.73
C PHE A 228 24.77 -19.86 -2.65
N LYS A 229 23.61 -20.35 -3.09
CA LYS A 229 23.35 -21.81 -3.19
C LYS A 229 24.40 -22.51 -4.06
N ALA A 230 24.73 -21.92 -5.22
CA ALA A 230 25.76 -22.47 -6.10
C ALA A 230 27.15 -22.48 -5.45
N LEU A 231 27.52 -21.41 -4.74
CA LEU A 231 28.75 -21.35 -3.95
C LEU A 231 28.78 -22.47 -2.90
N MET A 232 27.71 -22.64 -2.13
CA MET A 232 27.63 -23.62 -1.06
C MET A 232 27.73 -25.06 -1.57
N LEU A 233 27.07 -25.36 -2.69
CA LEU A 233 27.17 -26.66 -3.35
C LEU A 233 28.59 -26.91 -3.87
N THR A 234 29.18 -25.96 -4.58
CA THR A 234 30.48 -26.15 -5.25
C THR A 234 31.66 -26.17 -4.28
N ARG A 235 31.64 -25.33 -3.24
CA ARG A 235 32.74 -25.22 -2.28
C ARG A 235 32.62 -26.23 -1.13
N TYR A 236 31.41 -26.48 -0.65
CA TYR A 236 31.17 -27.27 0.55
C TYR A 236 30.40 -28.57 0.32
N GLY A 237 29.92 -28.82 -0.91
CA GLY A 237 29.10 -30.00 -1.20
C GLY A 237 27.70 -29.93 -0.57
N ILE A 238 27.25 -28.76 -0.13
CA ILE A 238 25.96 -28.57 0.54
C ILE A 238 24.90 -28.23 -0.51
N ALA A 239 24.10 -29.24 -0.88
CA ALA A 239 23.03 -29.08 -1.87
C ALA A 239 21.77 -28.41 -1.29
N GLU A 240 21.46 -28.66 -0.02
CA GLU A 240 20.31 -28.10 0.69
C GLU A 240 20.79 -27.32 1.92
N LEU A 241 20.41 -26.03 1.99
CA LEU A 241 20.80 -25.12 3.06
C LEU A 241 19.84 -25.22 4.26
N THR A 242 19.78 -26.40 4.88
CA THR A 242 19.01 -26.60 6.12
C THR A 242 19.62 -25.81 7.28
N GLU A 243 18.85 -25.61 8.36
CA GLU A 243 19.34 -24.87 9.52
C GLU A 243 20.60 -25.52 10.12
N GLU A 244 20.65 -26.84 10.20
CA GLU A 244 21.78 -27.58 10.74
C GLU A 244 23.02 -27.45 9.86
N ALA A 245 22.85 -27.56 8.54
CA ALA A 245 23.94 -27.48 7.57
C ALA A 245 24.65 -26.12 7.64
N VAL A 246 23.87 -25.04 7.80
CA VAL A 246 24.40 -23.68 7.85
C VAL A 246 24.90 -23.31 9.25
N ALA A 247 24.26 -23.80 10.31
CA ALA A 247 24.71 -23.56 11.69
C ALA A 247 26.09 -24.17 12.00
N GLY A 248 26.45 -25.28 11.34
CA GLY A 248 27.76 -25.90 11.50
C GLY A 248 28.91 -25.18 10.79
N LEU A 249 28.63 -24.25 9.87
CA LEU A 249 29.65 -23.58 9.07
C LEU A 249 30.13 -22.29 9.73
N GLU A 250 31.22 -22.36 10.49
CA GLU A 250 31.78 -21.20 11.18
C GLU A 250 32.68 -20.32 10.28
N THR A 251 33.18 -20.87 9.17
CA THR A 251 34.04 -20.15 8.22
C THR A 251 33.52 -20.29 6.80
N LEU A 252 33.19 -19.15 6.19
CA LEU A 252 32.81 -19.03 4.79
C LEU A 252 34.00 -18.51 3.98
N GLU A 253 34.41 -19.25 2.96
CA GLU A 253 35.46 -18.86 2.01
C GLU A 253 34.80 -18.55 0.66
N ILE A 254 35.01 -17.33 0.17
CA ILE A 254 34.52 -16.88 -1.13
C ILE A 254 35.73 -16.49 -1.95
N ASP A 255 35.94 -17.20 -3.05
CA ASP A 255 37.05 -16.92 -3.96
C ASP A 255 36.60 -16.34 -5.28
N TYR A 256 35.35 -16.53 -5.70
CA TYR A 256 34.86 -16.13 -7.02
C TYR A 256 33.95 -14.92 -6.94
N ASP A 257 33.57 -14.40 -8.10
CA ASP A 257 32.57 -13.34 -8.21
C ASP A 257 31.27 -13.79 -7.52
N ILE A 258 30.65 -12.85 -6.81
CA ILE A 258 29.39 -13.06 -6.12
C ILE A 258 28.54 -11.81 -6.25
N ASP A 259 27.22 -11.96 -6.26
CA ASP A 259 26.33 -10.82 -6.41
C ASP A 259 26.38 -9.93 -5.17
N SER A 260 26.23 -10.54 -3.98
CA SER A 260 26.31 -9.83 -2.72
C SER A 260 26.76 -10.72 -1.56
N PHE A 261 27.03 -10.10 -0.41
CA PHE A 261 27.26 -10.81 0.85
C PHE A 261 25.99 -10.91 1.71
N GLU A 262 24.79 -10.63 1.19
CA GLU A 262 23.58 -10.56 2.03
C GLU A 262 23.28 -11.88 2.76
N ASP A 263 23.59 -13.01 2.13
CA ASP A 263 23.32 -14.35 2.64
C ASP A 263 24.08 -14.67 3.94
N ILE A 264 25.18 -13.97 4.25
CA ILE A 264 25.93 -14.19 5.49
C ILE A 264 25.08 -13.88 6.73
N MET A 265 24.10 -12.98 6.61
CA MET A 265 23.17 -12.64 7.69
C MET A 265 22.22 -13.80 8.02
N ASN A 266 22.03 -14.75 7.10
CA ASN A 266 21.27 -15.97 7.33
C ASN A 266 22.11 -17.11 7.91
N MET A 267 23.40 -16.89 8.20
CA MET A 267 24.30 -17.91 8.71
C MET A 267 24.53 -17.77 10.24
N PRO A 268 23.77 -18.46 11.10
CA PRO A 268 23.81 -18.23 12.54
C PRO A 268 25.13 -18.66 13.20
N GLY A 269 25.86 -19.59 12.59
CA GLY A 269 27.13 -20.10 13.09
C GLY A 269 28.36 -19.35 12.55
N LEU A 270 28.18 -18.44 11.58
CA LEU A 270 29.30 -17.82 10.88
C LEU A 270 30.09 -16.88 11.79
N LYS A 271 31.40 -17.13 11.89
CA LYS A 271 32.35 -16.32 12.66
C LYS A 271 33.47 -15.75 11.79
N LYS A 272 33.74 -16.34 10.63
CA LYS A 272 34.82 -15.87 9.77
C LYS A 272 34.40 -15.86 8.31
N LEU A 273 34.59 -14.73 7.64
CA LEU A 273 34.49 -14.58 6.20
C LEU A 273 35.90 -14.45 5.62
N VAL A 274 36.26 -15.32 4.68
CA VAL A 274 37.58 -15.33 4.03
C VAL A 274 37.38 -15.04 2.55
N LEU A 275 38.01 -13.98 2.07
CA LEU A 275 37.78 -13.43 0.74
C LEU A 275 39.03 -13.55 -0.13
N GLY A 276 38.95 -14.35 -1.19
CA GLY A 276 39.97 -14.48 -2.23
C GLY A 276 41.24 -15.23 -1.80
N LYS A 277 41.16 -16.08 -0.78
CA LYS A 277 42.32 -16.83 -0.27
C LYS A 277 42.93 -17.75 -1.31
N ASN A 278 42.15 -18.26 -2.26
CA ASN A 278 42.64 -19.11 -3.35
C ASN A 278 42.82 -18.34 -4.67
N ARG A 279 42.89 -17.00 -4.61
CA ARG A 279 43.14 -16.12 -5.75
C ARG A 279 44.56 -15.58 -5.74
N HIS A 280 45.44 -16.33 -6.39
CA HIS A 280 46.83 -15.93 -6.59
C HIS A 280 46.95 -14.95 -7.75
N LEU A 281 47.63 -13.84 -7.50
CA LEU A 281 48.04 -12.89 -8.54
C LEU A 281 49.55 -13.07 -8.81
N SER A 282 49.96 -12.97 -10.08
CA SER A 282 51.38 -13.02 -10.42
C SER A 282 52.09 -11.72 -9.99
N GLU A 283 53.40 -11.80 -9.75
CA GLU A 283 54.20 -10.64 -9.29
C GLU A 283 54.11 -9.43 -10.24
N GLU A 284 53.93 -9.68 -11.54
CA GLU A 284 53.79 -8.64 -12.56
C GLU A 284 52.51 -7.81 -12.42
N VAL A 285 51.46 -8.38 -11.81
CA VAL A 285 50.18 -7.69 -11.57
C VAL A 285 50.01 -7.21 -10.13
N LEU A 286 50.89 -7.62 -9.20
CA LEU A 286 50.94 -7.11 -7.83
C LEU A 286 51.41 -5.63 -7.84
N GLY A 287 50.46 -4.70 -7.96
CA GLY A 287 50.73 -3.26 -7.96
C GLY A 287 49.84 -2.43 -8.89
N GLN A 288 49.00 -3.07 -9.72
CA GLN A 288 48.11 -2.38 -10.68
C GLN A 288 46.64 -2.28 -10.22
N ASP A 289 46.36 -2.27 -8.90
CA ASP A 289 44.99 -2.28 -8.32
C ASP A 289 44.10 -3.40 -8.89
N VAL A 290 44.61 -4.63 -8.91
CA VAL A 290 43.93 -5.74 -9.60
C VAL A 290 43.17 -6.63 -8.63
N SER A 291 41.91 -6.29 -8.38
CA SER A 291 40.95 -7.25 -7.85
C SER A 291 40.44 -8.14 -8.99
N ALA A 292 40.74 -9.44 -8.92
CA ALA A 292 40.23 -10.44 -9.86
C ALA A 292 38.80 -10.88 -9.55
N SER A 293 38.38 -10.81 -8.28
CA SER A 293 37.06 -11.27 -7.83
C SER A 293 36.23 -10.10 -7.33
N LYS A 294 35.02 -9.99 -7.86
CA LYS A 294 34.18 -8.81 -7.76
C LYS A 294 32.90 -9.12 -7.01
N ILE A 295 32.35 -8.06 -6.42
CA ILE A 295 31.00 -8.05 -5.89
C ILE A 295 30.17 -7.07 -6.71
N THR A 296 28.93 -7.43 -6.99
CA THR A 296 28.02 -6.60 -7.79
C THR A 296 27.36 -5.54 -6.91
N ASP A 297 26.72 -5.96 -5.82
CA ASP A 297 25.94 -5.10 -4.94
C ASP A 297 26.74 -4.71 -3.69
N LEU A 298 27.52 -3.63 -3.82
CA LEU A 298 28.41 -3.16 -2.75
C LEU A 298 27.66 -2.73 -1.48
N GLU A 299 26.54 -2.03 -1.63
CA GLU A 299 25.87 -1.39 -0.48
C GLU A 299 25.26 -2.42 0.49
N ILE A 300 24.50 -3.39 -0.02
CA ILE A 300 23.93 -4.46 0.82
C ILE A 300 25.02 -5.36 1.39
N SER A 301 26.11 -5.55 0.66
CA SER A 301 27.24 -6.35 1.11
C SER A 301 27.99 -5.68 2.25
N LYS A 302 28.19 -4.36 2.15
CA LYS A 302 28.70 -3.53 3.23
C LYS A 302 27.78 -3.62 4.45
N PHE A 303 26.48 -3.41 4.25
CA PHE A 303 25.50 -3.50 5.34
C PHE A 303 25.52 -4.87 6.03
N ALA A 304 25.55 -5.96 5.25
CA ALA A 304 25.63 -7.31 5.78
C ALA A 304 26.88 -7.52 6.66
N MET A 305 28.04 -7.06 6.18
CA MET A 305 29.29 -7.16 6.95
C MET A 305 29.25 -6.30 8.22
N GLU A 306 28.71 -5.08 8.16
CA GLU A 306 28.55 -4.19 9.32
C GLU A 306 27.60 -4.80 10.36
N VAL A 307 26.48 -5.38 9.93
CA VAL A 307 25.53 -6.09 10.80
C VAL A 307 26.20 -7.29 11.47
N MET A 308 26.95 -8.10 10.71
CA MET A 308 27.66 -9.25 11.28
C MET A 308 28.74 -8.79 12.27
N ALA A 309 29.50 -7.74 11.96
CA ALA A 309 30.52 -7.20 12.85
C ALA A 309 29.94 -6.57 14.13
N GLU A 310 28.76 -5.94 14.06
CA GLU A 310 28.07 -5.39 15.25
C GLU A 310 27.52 -6.51 16.15
N LEU A 311 26.95 -7.56 15.56
CA LEU A 311 26.11 -8.51 16.29
C LEU A 311 26.78 -9.83 16.65
N VAL A 312 27.85 -10.20 15.94
CA VAL A 312 28.58 -11.45 16.18
C VAL A 312 29.96 -11.11 16.72
N SER A 313 30.14 -11.32 18.02
CA SER A 313 31.32 -10.84 18.78
C SER A 313 32.67 -11.29 18.23
N ASP A 314 32.73 -12.49 17.65
CA ASP A 314 33.96 -13.08 17.10
C ASP A 314 34.04 -12.97 15.57
N PHE A 315 33.17 -12.18 14.94
CA PHE A 315 33.13 -12.04 13.50
C PHE A 315 34.39 -11.37 12.95
N LYS A 316 35.04 -12.02 11.99
CA LYS A 316 36.24 -11.52 11.32
C LYS A 316 36.13 -11.67 9.83
N VAL A 317 36.62 -10.67 9.11
CA VAL A 317 36.77 -10.74 7.66
C VAL A 317 38.26 -10.75 7.32
N GLU A 318 38.73 -11.77 6.62
CA GLU A 318 40.08 -11.81 6.07
C GLU A 318 40.01 -11.57 4.57
N ARG A 319 40.69 -10.53 4.08
CA ARG A 319 40.63 -10.16 2.67
C ARG A 319 41.99 -10.22 2.00
N TYR A 320 42.12 -11.09 1.01
CA TYR A 320 43.34 -11.23 0.22
C TYR A 320 43.31 -10.31 -0.99
N ASN A 321 44.47 -9.74 -1.33
CA ASN A 321 44.69 -8.95 -2.56
C ASN A 321 43.66 -7.84 -2.82
N LYS A 322 43.05 -7.29 -1.75
CA LYS A 322 41.99 -6.27 -1.83
C LYS A 322 40.82 -6.67 -2.75
N HIS A 323 40.43 -7.95 -2.75
CA HIS A 323 39.31 -8.41 -3.55
C HIS A 323 37.96 -7.79 -3.14
N TYR A 324 36.96 -7.89 -4.01
CA TYR A 324 35.55 -7.53 -3.80
C TYR A 324 35.21 -6.04 -3.69
N PHE A 325 35.73 -5.31 -2.72
CA PHE A 325 35.31 -3.93 -2.44
C PHE A 325 36.50 -2.95 -2.43
N PRO A 326 36.34 -1.68 -2.81
CA PRO A 326 37.46 -0.74 -2.85
C PRO A 326 37.84 -0.16 -1.47
N GLU A 327 36.91 -0.12 -0.52
CA GLU A 327 37.13 0.47 0.80
C GLU A 327 37.93 -0.44 1.75
N THR A 328 38.41 0.15 2.84
CA THR A 328 38.95 -0.55 4.01
C THR A 328 37.98 -0.38 5.17
N TYR A 329 37.68 -1.46 5.89
CA TYR A 329 36.81 -1.44 7.06
C TYR A 329 37.60 -1.89 8.29
N ASP A 330 37.30 -1.32 9.46
CA ASP A 330 38.06 -1.61 10.70
C ASP A 330 37.97 -3.09 11.14
N PHE A 331 36.91 -3.78 10.76
CA PHE A 331 36.68 -5.20 11.04
C PHE A 331 37.25 -6.14 9.96
N VAL A 332 37.90 -5.60 8.92
CA VAL A 332 38.53 -6.37 7.84
C VAL A 332 40.05 -6.42 8.05
N GLU A 333 40.58 -7.63 8.16
CA GLU A 333 42.00 -7.91 8.16
C GLU A 333 42.51 -8.08 6.73
N GLU A 334 43.29 -7.11 6.26
CA GLU A 334 43.95 -7.17 4.95
C GLU A 334 45.10 -8.19 4.96
N LYS A 335 45.03 -9.14 4.03
CA LYS A 335 46.06 -10.13 3.76
C LYS A 335 46.72 -9.81 2.41
N GLY A 336 48.01 -10.12 2.31
CA GLY A 336 48.75 -10.02 1.05
C GLY A 336 48.36 -11.09 0.05
N ASN A 337 49.22 -11.31 -0.95
CA ASN A 337 49.04 -12.40 -1.91
C ASN A 337 49.05 -13.75 -1.18
N PRO A 338 48.12 -14.68 -1.45
CA PRO A 338 48.12 -15.98 -0.78
C PRO A 338 49.42 -16.75 -1.06
N VAL A 339 49.97 -17.37 -0.03
CA VAL A 339 51.18 -18.20 -0.12
C VAL A 339 50.77 -19.57 -0.65
N LEU A 340 51.44 -20.02 -1.72
CA LEU A 340 51.23 -21.37 -2.24
C LEU A 340 51.68 -22.39 -1.18
N PRO A 341 50.98 -23.53 -1.03
CA PRO A 341 51.47 -24.60 -0.17
C PRO A 341 52.86 -25.06 -0.64
N ASP A 342 53.74 -25.35 0.32
CA ASP A 342 54.99 -26.06 -0.01
C ASP A 342 54.61 -27.42 -0.62
N LEU A 343 55.02 -27.64 -1.87
CA LEU A 343 54.71 -28.84 -2.69
C LEU A 343 55.44 -30.09 -2.21
#